data_AF-A0A2N1F906-F1
#
_entry.id   AF-A0A2N1F906-F1
#
_cell.length_a   1.000
_cell.length_b   1.000
_cell.length_c   1.000
_cell.angle_alpha   90.00
_cell.angle_beta   90.00
_cell.angle_gamma   90.00
#
_symmetry.space_group_name_H-M   'P 1'
#
loop_
_entity.id
_entity.type
_entity.pdbx_description
1 polymer ?
#
loop_
_entity_poly.entity_id
_entity_poly.type
_entity_poly.pdbx_seq_one_letter_code
_entity_poly.pdbx_strand_id
1 'polypeptide(L)'
;MELTSITEIRELKNSIKEQITKIDKSVYNDSFYGNEDEYSYRGLLGGLDFLLTDITTLTKAPNQFLKLSTYDERQAILTGLKNTESYLESPNQLWRQLDNLKQAIRPFHIRYTQERLLNFDEEISNVGRKKQLLEEEIEVVKKTKLENEELLVDLTDKNEELSNLLEDLKERVNNTNDKNEELLERISVLDEKIAEGNGLITSAKETVANTNEQLEEAKESTSTIKVFEENVEKRQIQADSIDKRTQEYNTNIENFEKEREQLNKKAKDTINQALTALEYNTARGLSASFQTQLDKIEKSNYKQWLLGAGFFLLLTIGIGIWIVLSGHTDISGTIGRIALTPFTVIGAIFCANQYIRQKNVIEDYSYKMVLAKSIVGFSEQLNNGQDNSDEYKEYIKMALSEIHQDPLRKRSKSDKDVDGGIKSGIDSVIDTAQKIVGLTKNK
;
A
#
# COMPACT_ATOMS: atom_id res chain seq x y z
N MET A 1 -71.56 -116.99 83.91
CA MET A 1 -70.55 -117.44 82.94
C MET A 1 -71.07 -117.01 81.58
N GLU A 2 -70.36 -116.11 80.89
CA GLU A 2 -70.78 -115.71 79.54
C GLU A 2 -70.57 -116.89 78.59
N LEU A 3 -71.57 -117.19 77.75
CA LEU A 3 -71.49 -118.26 76.77
C LEU A 3 -70.63 -117.80 75.58
N THR A 4 -69.80 -118.71 75.06
CA THR A 4 -68.91 -118.46 73.91
C THR A 4 -69.63 -117.80 72.73
N SER A 5 -70.85 -118.23 72.41
CA SER A 5 -71.65 -117.66 71.31
C SER A 5 -71.98 -116.17 71.50
N ILE A 6 -72.20 -115.70 72.74
CA ILE A 6 -72.55 -114.30 73.00
C ILE A 6 -71.29 -113.43 72.91
N THR A 7 -70.15 -113.95 73.38
CA THR A 7 -68.86 -113.27 73.29
C THR A 7 -68.41 -113.12 71.84
N GLU A 8 -68.51 -114.18 71.03
CA GLU A 8 -68.17 -114.15 69.60
C GLU A 8 -69.04 -113.14 68.83
N ILE A 9 -70.35 -113.09 69.10
CA ILE A 9 -71.24 -112.08 68.49
C ILE A 9 -70.80 -110.67 68.86
N ARG A 10 -70.42 -110.43 70.13
CA ARG A 10 -69.99 -109.12 70.63
C ARG A 10 -68.69 -108.66 69.96
N GLU A 11 -67.70 -109.54 69.88
CA GLU A 11 -66.40 -109.27 69.26
C GLU A 11 -66.55 -108.97 67.77
N LEU A 12 -67.26 -109.84 67.05
CA LEU A 12 -67.48 -109.69 65.61
C LEU A 12 -68.26 -108.41 65.27
N LYS A 13 -69.28 -108.07 66.07
CA LYS A 13 -70.02 -106.82 65.94
C LYS A 13 -69.13 -105.59 66.16
N ASN A 14 -68.17 -105.65 67.08
CA ASN A 14 -67.22 -104.54 67.29
C ASN A 14 -66.23 -104.42 66.12
N SER A 15 -65.70 -105.54 65.61
CA SER A 15 -64.85 -105.57 64.40
C SER A 15 -65.54 -104.88 63.22
N ILE A 16 -66.79 -105.26 62.93
CA ILE A 16 -67.55 -104.68 61.82
C ILE A 16 -67.78 -103.17 62.02
N LYS A 17 -68.12 -102.72 63.25
CA LYS A 17 -68.28 -101.27 63.53
C LYS A 17 -67.00 -100.48 63.23
N GLU A 18 -65.85 -100.99 63.61
CA GLU A 18 -64.57 -100.34 63.32
C GLU A 18 -64.29 -100.30 61.81
N GLN A 19 -64.55 -101.38 61.09
CA GLN A 19 -64.36 -101.43 59.64
C GLN A 19 -65.26 -100.42 58.91
N ILE A 20 -66.53 -100.28 59.31
CA ILE A 20 -67.47 -99.29 58.73
C ILE A 20 -66.93 -97.86 58.82
N THR A 21 -66.22 -97.50 59.90
CA THR A 21 -65.65 -96.14 60.06
C THR A 21 -64.50 -95.85 59.10
N LYS A 22 -63.82 -96.88 58.60
CA LYS A 22 -62.65 -96.77 57.72
C LYS A 22 -63.01 -96.78 56.24
N ILE A 23 -64.24 -97.15 55.88
CA ILE A 23 -64.69 -97.23 54.50
C ILE A 23 -64.92 -95.83 53.94
N ASP A 24 -64.36 -95.58 52.75
CA ASP A 24 -64.67 -94.40 51.97
C ASP A 24 -66.08 -94.49 51.38
N LYS A 25 -66.98 -93.65 51.90
CA LYS A 25 -68.39 -93.60 51.52
C LYS A 25 -68.62 -92.86 50.20
N SER A 26 -67.60 -92.28 49.59
CA SER A 26 -67.71 -91.47 48.38
C SER A 26 -67.67 -92.28 47.08
N VAL A 27 -67.15 -93.51 47.13
CA VAL A 27 -66.88 -94.36 45.96
C VAL A 27 -68.14 -94.80 45.20
N TYR A 28 -69.30 -94.83 45.86
CA TYR A 28 -70.56 -95.38 45.33
C TYR A 28 -71.75 -94.42 45.45
N ASN A 29 -71.51 -93.10 45.39
CA ASN A 29 -72.54 -92.09 45.70
C ASN A 29 -73.81 -92.16 44.84
N ASP A 30 -73.73 -92.65 43.60
CA ASP A 30 -74.84 -92.59 42.63
C ASP A 30 -75.44 -93.97 42.28
N SER A 31 -75.09 -95.03 43.01
CA SER A 31 -75.59 -96.39 42.76
C SER A 31 -76.59 -96.85 43.83
N PHE A 32 -77.62 -97.56 43.37
CA PHE A 32 -78.64 -98.18 44.20
C PHE A 32 -78.53 -99.72 44.12
N TYR A 33 -78.94 -100.39 45.20
CA TYR A 33 -78.79 -101.82 45.39
C TYR A 33 -80.03 -102.40 46.08
N GLY A 34 -80.40 -103.63 45.73
CA GLY A 34 -81.58 -104.29 46.25
C GLY A 34 -82.31 -105.04 45.14
N ASN A 35 -83.46 -105.63 45.46
CA ASN A 35 -84.32 -106.18 44.42
C ASN A 35 -85.18 -105.08 43.77
N GLU A 36 -85.40 -103.98 44.48
CA GLU A 36 -86.20 -102.82 44.06
C GLU A 36 -85.37 -101.53 44.07
N ASP A 37 -84.02 -101.66 44.04
CA ASP A 37 -83.08 -100.54 44.15
C ASP A 37 -83.28 -99.70 45.44
N GLU A 38 -83.70 -100.36 46.53
CA GLU A 38 -84.14 -99.68 47.75
C GLU A 38 -83.01 -99.08 48.61
N TYR A 39 -81.74 -99.44 48.37
CA TYR A 39 -80.61 -99.00 49.19
C TYR A 39 -79.54 -98.24 48.41
N SER A 40 -79.17 -97.04 48.87
CA SER A 40 -77.87 -96.44 48.51
C SER A 40 -76.75 -97.11 49.32
N TYR A 41 -75.50 -97.03 48.87
CA TYR A 41 -74.38 -97.60 49.64
C TYR A 41 -74.25 -96.99 51.04
N ARG A 42 -74.44 -95.67 51.17
CA ARG A 42 -74.52 -94.98 52.47
C ARG A 42 -75.68 -95.50 53.31
N GLY A 43 -76.83 -95.76 52.68
CA GLY A 43 -78.00 -96.36 53.31
C GLY A 43 -77.74 -97.79 53.82
N LEU A 44 -77.01 -98.62 53.06
CA LEU A 44 -76.61 -99.97 53.48
C LEU A 44 -75.72 -99.94 54.72
N LEU A 45 -74.66 -99.11 54.71
CA LEU A 45 -73.75 -98.98 55.85
C LEU A 45 -74.44 -98.37 57.06
N GLY A 46 -75.31 -97.38 56.86
CA GLY A 46 -76.12 -96.81 57.95
C GLY A 46 -77.11 -97.82 58.52
N GLY A 47 -77.81 -98.56 57.66
CA GLY A 47 -78.71 -99.64 58.04
C GLY A 47 -78.00 -100.75 58.81
N LEU A 48 -76.78 -101.10 58.40
CA LEU A 48 -75.93 -102.04 59.13
C LEU A 48 -75.55 -101.51 60.51
N ASP A 49 -75.10 -100.26 60.62
CA ASP A 49 -74.74 -99.67 61.92
C ASP A 49 -75.95 -99.62 62.89
N PHE A 50 -77.16 -99.39 62.38
CA PHE A 50 -78.39 -99.52 63.18
C PHE A 50 -78.59 -100.95 63.69
N LEU A 51 -78.38 -101.98 62.87
CA LEU A 51 -78.48 -103.38 63.30
C LEU A 51 -77.38 -103.78 64.28
N LEU A 52 -76.15 -103.30 64.10
CA LEU A 52 -75.07 -103.53 65.05
C LEU A 52 -75.36 -102.87 66.41
N THR A 53 -76.09 -101.75 66.40
CA THR A 53 -76.57 -101.09 67.62
C THR A 53 -77.72 -101.88 68.28
N ASP A 54 -78.62 -102.47 67.49
CA ASP A 54 -79.64 -103.40 67.98
C ASP A 54 -78.98 -104.63 68.64
N ILE A 55 -77.97 -105.24 67.99
CA ILE A 55 -77.18 -106.36 68.54
C ILE A 55 -76.39 -105.94 69.79
N THR A 56 -75.90 -104.70 69.84
CA THR A 56 -75.23 -104.17 71.04
C THR A 56 -76.19 -104.19 72.23
N THR A 57 -77.47 -103.85 72.02
CA THR A 57 -78.50 -103.89 73.07
C THR A 57 -78.72 -105.32 73.57
N LEU A 58 -78.75 -106.31 72.68
CA LEU A 58 -78.83 -107.73 73.08
C LEU A 58 -77.62 -108.19 73.89
N THR A 59 -76.41 -107.89 73.40
CA THR A 59 -75.16 -108.39 73.99
C THR A 59 -74.74 -107.66 75.27
N LYS A 60 -75.33 -106.48 75.55
CA LYS A 60 -75.12 -105.71 76.79
C LYS A 60 -75.66 -106.44 78.03
N ALA A 61 -76.75 -107.18 77.88
CA ALA A 61 -77.37 -107.97 78.95
C ALA A 61 -77.34 -109.48 78.62
N PRO A 62 -76.19 -110.16 78.77
CA PRO A 62 -75.98 -111.53 78.28
C PRO A 62 -76.96 -112.55 78.88
N ASN A 63 -77.34 -112.38 80.16
CA ASN A 63 -78.32 -113.25 80.82
C ASN A 63 -79.74 -113.07 80.27
N GLN A 64 -80.10 -111.85 79.87
CA GLN A 64 -81.40 -111.58 79.24
C GLN A 64 -81.41 -112.13 77.82
N PHE A 65 -80.34 -111.92 77.06
CA PHE A 65 -80.22 -112.48 75.72
C PHE A 65 -80.28 -114.01 75.73
N LEU A 66 -79.67 -114.67 76.72
CA LEU A 66 -79.79 -116.12 76.90
C LEU A 66 -81.23 -116.57 77.17
N LYS A 67 -82.02 -115.81 77.95
CA LYS A 67 -83.44 -116.14 78.20
C LYS A 67 -84.32 -115.94 76.97
N LEU A 68 -83.95 -115.01 76.09
CA LEU A 68 -84.70 -114.66 74.89
C LEU A 68 -84.32 -115.50 73.66
N SER A 69 -83.18 -116.21 73.67
CA SER A 69 -82.63 -116.89 72.51
C SER A 69 -82.27 -118.35 72.74
N THR A 70 -82.43 -119.15 71.71
CA THR A 70 -81.88 -120.51 71.57
C THR A 70 -80.45 -120.47 71.04
N TYR A 71 -79.75 -121.61 71.10
CA TYR A 71 -78.41 -121.72 70.52
C TYR A 71 -78.43 -121.48 68.99
N ASP A 72 -79.41 -122.04 68.28
CA ASP A 72 -79.52 -121.93 66.83
C ASP A 72 -79.77 -120.49 66.38
N GLU A 73 -80.60 -119.74 67.11
CA GLU A 73 -80.84 -118.31 66.83
C GLU A 73 -79.58 -117.47 67.05
N ARG A 74 -78.77 -117.78 68.07
CA ARG A 74 -77.46 -117.12 68.26
C ARG A 74 -76.48 -117.47 67.14
N GLN A 75 -76.46 -118.72 66.68
CA GLN A 75 -75.64 -119.13 65.53
C GLN A 75 -76.09 -118.47 64.22
N ALA A 76 -77.40 -118.24 64.04
CA ALA A 76 -77.93 -117.50 62.90
C ALA A 76 -77.45 -116.03 62.90
N ILE A 77 -77.47 -115.36 64.05
CA ILE A 77 -76.92 -113.99 64.19
C ILE A 77 -75.41 -114.00 63.88
N LEU A 78 -74.66 -114.94 64.47
CA LEU A 78 -73.21 -115.03 64.27
C LEU A 78 -72.85 -115.27 62.79
N THR A 79 -73.56 -116.17 62.11
CA THR A 79 -73.39 -116.44 60.68
C THR A 79 -73.72 -115.22 59.83
N GLY A 80 -74.82 -114.53 60.14
CA GLY A 80 -75.19 -113.28 59.47
C GLY A 80 -74.12 -112.19 59.60
N LEU A 81 -73.52 -112.05 60.79
CA LEU A 81 -72.42 -111.11 61.03
C LEU A 81 -71.16 -111.48 60.24
N LYS A 82 -70.74 -112.76 60.22
CA LYS A 82 -69.56 -113.21 59.47
C LYS A 82 -69.71 -112.95 57.97
N ASN A 83 -70.89 -113.22 57.43
CA ASN A 83 -71.18 -112.94 56.03
C ASN A 83 -71.17 -111.43 55.77
N THR A 84 -71.76 -110.63 56.66
CA THR A 84 -71.77 -109.18 56.52
C THR A 84 -70.36 -108.58 56.54
N GLU A 85 -69.48 -109.06 57.42
CA GLU A 85 -68.06 -108.67 57.46
C GLU A 85 -67.36 -108.99 56.14
N SER A 86 -67.57 -110.21 55.61
CA SER A 86 -66.93 -110.67 54.37
C SER A 86 -67.35 -109.89 53.12
N TYR A 87 -68.51 -109.23 53.14
CA TYR A 87 -69.07 -108.51 51.99
C TYR A 87 -69.20 -106.99 52.23
N LEU A 88 -68.53 -106.43 53.23
CA LEU A 88 -68.69 -105.02 53.63
C LEU A 88 -68.32 -104.02 52.52
N GLU A 89 -67.34 -104.37 51.70
CA GLU A 89 -66.88 -103.59 50.53
C GLU A 89 -67.60 -103.97 49.22
N SER A 90 -68.56 -104.90 49.28
CA SER A 90 -69.27 -105.43 48.11
C SER A 90 -70.77 -105.12 48.20
N PRO A 91 -71.22 -103.91 47.80
CA PRO A 91 -72.61 -103.47 47.95
C PRO A 91 -73.64 -104.46 47.36
N ASN A 92 -73.33 -105.06 46.21
CA ASN A 92 -74.16 -106.04 45.49
C ASN A 92 -74.47 -107.31 46.29
N GLN A 93 -73.60 -107.68 47.23
CA GLN A 93 -73.79 -108.84 48.11
C GLN A 93 -74.18 -108.42 49.53
N LEU A 94 -73.75 -107.22 49.96
CA LEU A 94 -73.99 -106.69 51.29
C LEU A 94 -75.48 -106.57 51.61
N TRP A 95 -76.31 -106.10 50.67
CA TRP A 95 -77.74 -105.91 50.91
C TRP A 95 -78.45 -107.22 51.27
N ARG A 96 -78.08 -108.34 50.62
CA ARG A 96 -78.62 -109.68 50.93
C ARG A 96 -78.25 -110.12 52.34
N GLN A 97 -76.99 -109.91 52.73
CA GLN A 97 -76.54 -110.26 54.08
C GLN A 97 -77.17 -109.38 55.14
N LEU A 98 -77.36 -108.10 54.83
CA LEU A 98 -78.06 -107.16 55.69
C LEU A 98 -79.50 -107.62 55.95
N ASP A 99 -80.25 -108.04 54.92
CA ASP A 99 -81.61 -108.53 55.08
C ASP A 99 -81.69 -109.86 55.82
N ASN A 100 -80.76 -110.78 55.58
CA ASN A 100 -80.65 -112.01 56.37
C ASN A 100 -80.40 -111.70 57.85
N LEU A 101 -79.52 -110.73 58.14
CA LEU A 101 -79.25 -110.28 59.50
C LEU A 101 -80.48 -109.60 60.12
N LYS A 102 -81.25 -108.80 59.36
CA LYS A 102 -82.54 -108.25 59.82
C LYS A 102 -83.51 -109.36 60.22
N GLN A 103 -83.62 -110.42 59.42
CA GLN A 103 -84.49 -111.56 59.72
C GLN A 103 -84.06 -112.27 61.01
N ALA A 104 -82.76 -112.49 61.21
CA ALA A 104 -82.23 -113.13 62.42
C ALA A 104 -82.48 -112.31 63.69
N ILE A 105 -82.47 -110.98 63.61
CA ILE A 105 -82.61 -110.08 64.77
C ILE A 105 -84.08 -109.76 65.09
N ARG A 106 -84.99 -109.82 64.09
CA ARG A 106 -86.40 -109.42 64.22
C ARG A 106 -87.16 -110.08 65.38
N PRO A 107 -87.01 -111.39 65.68
CA PRO A 107 -87.76 -112.06 66.75
C PRO A 107 -87.53 -111.47 68.14
N PHE A 108 -86.42 -110.77 68.35
CA PHE A 108 -86.07 -110.21 69.65
C PHE A 108 -86.73 -108.85 69.96
N HIS A 109 -87.44 -108.25 68.99
CA HIS A 109 -88.19 -107.00 69.16
C HIS A 109 -87.40 -105.83 69.81
N ILE A 110 -86.08 -105.79 69.62
CA ILE A 110 -85.15 -104.86 70.29
C ILE A 110 -85.53 -103.40 70.10
N ARG A 111 -86.05 -103.04 68.92
CA ARG A 111 -86.43 -101.67 68.59
C ARG A 111 -87.54 -101.10 69.46
N TYR A 112 -88.33 -101.95 70.11
CA TYR A 112 -89.39 -101.57 71.03
C TYR A 112 -88.97 -101.67 72.50
N THR A 113 -87.69 -101.97 72.77
CA THR A 113 -87.16 -102.01 74.14
C THR A 113 -86.85 -100.61 74.64
N GLN A 114 -87.04 -100.39 75.94
CA GLN A 114 -86.77 -99.10 76.58
C GLN A 114 -85.32 -98.64 76.40
N GLU A 115 -84.34 -99.56 76.47
CA GLU A 115 -82.93 -99.23 76.25
C GLU A 115 -82.66 -98.68 74.86
N ARG A 116 -83.32 -99.26 73.84
CA ARG A 116 -83.15 -98.80 72.45
C ARG A 116 -83.83 -97.47 72.18
N LEU A 117 -84.97 -97.21 72.82
CA LEU A 117 -85.67 -95.91 72.76
C LEU A 117 -84.83 -94.78 73.36
N LEU A 118 -84.17 -95.03 74.51
CA LEU A 118 -83.25 -94.04 75.12
C LEU A 118 -82.09 -93.67 74.19
N ASN A 119 -81.45 -94.67 73.56
CA ASN A 119 -80.38 -94.42 72.59
C ASN A 119 -80.87 -93.61 71.38
N PHE A 120 -82.13 -93.81 70.97
CA PHE A 120 -82.72 -93.07 69.86
C PHE A 120 -82.96 -91.60 70.22
N ASP A 121 -83.46 -91.32 71.42
CA ASP A 121 -83.66 -89.95 71.91
C ASP A 121 -82.33 -89.18 72.05
N GLU A 122 -81.26 -89.86 72.48
CA GLU A 122 -79.91 -89.28 72.55
C GLU A 122 -79.39 -88.89 71.16
N GLU A 123 -79.54 -89.78 70.16
CA GLU A 123 -79.15 -89.48 68.78
C GLU A 123 -79.98 -88.34 68.17
N ILE A 124 -81.29 -88.28 68.44
CA ILE A 124 -82.14 -87.15 68.02
C ILE A 124 -81.60 -85.83 68.61
N SER A 125 -81.27 -85.83 69.90
CA SER A 125 -80.72 -84.66 70.58
C SER A 125 -79.38 -84.23 69.98
N ASN A 126 -78.51 -85.18 69.64
CA ASN A 126 -77.23 -84.93 68.98
C ASN A 126 -77.42 -84.33 67.58
N VAL A 127 -78.32 -84.90 66.77
CA VAL A 127 -78.67 -84.36 65.45
C VAL A 127 -79.24 -82.95 65.56
N GLY A 128 -80.08 -82.68 66.56
CA GLY A 128 -80.61 -81.34 66.84
C GLY A 128 -79.50 -80.31 67.11
N ARG A 129 -78.52 -80.65 67.95
CA ARG A 129 -77.36 -79.77 68.23
C ARG A 129 -76.51 -79.53 66.99
N LYS A 130 -76.21 -80.59 66.22
CA LYS A 130 -75.42 -80.47 64.97
C LYS A 130 -76.12 -79.60 63.93
N LYS A 131 -77.45 -79.70 63.84
CA LYS A 131 -78.25 -78.85 62.96
C LYS A 131 -78.12 -77.37 63.33
N GLN A 132 -78.24 -77.03 64.62
CA GLN A 132 -78.12 -75.65 65.09
C GLN A 132 -76.75 -75.05 64.77
N LEU A 133 -75.67 -75.79 65.05
CA LEU A 133 -74.31 -75.35 64.73
C LEU A 133 -74.14 -75.10 63.21
N LEU A 134 -74.70 -75.97 62.37
CA LEU A 134 -74.65 -75.79 60.93
C LEU A 134 -75.45 -74.55 60.47
N GLU A 135 -76.60 -74.27 61.07
CA GLU A 135 -77.38 -73.07 60.79
C GLU A 135 -76.60 -71.79 61.16
N GLU A 136 -75.91 -71.77 62.30
CA GLU A 136 -75.03 -70.68 62.73
C GLU A 136 -73.85 -70.47 61.75
N GLU A 137 -73.17 -71.55 61.34
CA GLU A 137 -72.09 -71.48 60.35
C GLU A 137 -72.57 -70.96 58.99
N ILE A 138 -73.77 -71.35 58.55
CA ILE A 138 -74.38 -70.85 57.31
C ILE A 138 -74.63 -69.34 57.39
N GLU A 139 -75.06 -68.81 58.54
CA GLU A 139 -75.24 -67.37 58.71
C GLU A 139 -73.91 -66.61 58.64
N VAL A 140 -72.86 -67.13 59.27
CA VAL A 140 -71.50 -66.56 59.17
C VAL A 140 -71.03 -66.53 57.72
N VAL A 141 -71.18 -67.64 56.99
CA VAL A 141 -70.78 -67.71 55.57
C VAL A 141 -71.56 -66.71 54.72
N LYS A 142 -72.86 -66.54 54.95
CA LYS A 142 -73.66 -65.53 54.23
C LYS A 142 -73.16 -64.12 54.50
N LYS A 143 -72.83 -63.79 55.75
CA LYS A 143 -72.33 -62.47 56.12
C LYS A 143 -70.98 -62.18 55.44
N THR A 144 -70.04 -63.12 55.52
CA THR A 144 -68.73 -62.98 54.87
C THR A 144 -68.85 -62.88 53.35
N LYS A 145 -69.82 -63.58 52.75
CA LYS A 145 -70.10 -63.44 51.32
C LYS A 145 -70.51 -62.02 50.95
N LEU A 146 -71.41 -61.40 51.73
CA LEU A 146 -71.84 -60.01 51.49
C LEU A 146 -70.67 -59.02 51.66
N GLU A 147 -69.88 -59.18 52.72
CA GLU A 147 -68.68 -58.36 52.96
C GLU A 147 -67.68 -58.46 51.78
N ASN A 148 -67.51 -59.66 51.21
CA ASN A 148 -66.66 -59.86 50.04
C ASN A 148 -67.23 -59.24 48.75
N GLU A 149 -68.56 -59.25 48.57
CA GLU A 149 -69.22 -58.60 47.44
C GLU A 149 -69.04 -57.08 47.49
N GLU A 150 -69.16 -56.46 48.68
CA GLU A 150 -68.88 -55.03 48.87
C GLU A 150 -67.40 -54.70 48.58
N LEU A 151 -66.46 -55.48 49.11
CA LEU A 151 -65.03 -55.30 48.83
C LEU A 151 -64.68 -55.44 47.34
N LEU A 152 -65.41 -56.28 46.61
CA LEU A 152 -65.22 -56.44 45.17
C LEU A 152 -65.60 -55.16 44.42
N VAL A 153 -66.70 -54.50 44.81
CA VAL A 153 -67.12 -53.22 44.23
C VAL A 153 -66.08 -52.12 44.51
N ASP A 154 -65.63 -52.01 45.76
CA ASP A 154 -64.58 -51.04 46.12
C ASP A 154 -63.27 -51.27 45.34
N LEU A 155 -62.92 -52.53 45.08
CA LEU A 155 -61.76 -52.88 44.28
C LEU A 155 -61.93 -52.52 42.80
N THR A 156 -63.14 -52.71 42.23
CA THR A 156 -63.39 -52.34 40.85
C THR A 156 -63.31 -50.82 40.65
N ASP A 157 -63.86 -50.03 41.57
CA ASP A 157 -63.84 -48.57 41.49
C ASP A 157 -62.40 -48.04 41.58
N LYS A 158 -61.61 -48.54 42.53
CA LYS A 158 -60.18 -48.18 42.64
C LYS A 158 -59.36 -48.60 41.41
N ASN A 159 -59.71 -49.71 40.78
CA ASN A 159 -59.02 -50.16 39.59
C ASN A 159 -59.34 -49.26 38.38
N GLU A 160 -60.57 -48.75 38.28
CA GLU A 160 -60.95 -47.75 37.28
C GLU A 160 -60.21 -46.42 37.50
N GLU A 161 -60.14 -45.93 38.75
CA GLU A 161 -59.35 -44.75 39.10
C GLU A 161 -57.87 -44.91 38.73
N LEU A 162 -57.27 -46.07 39.02
CA LEU A 162 -55.89 -46.37 38.65
C LEU A 162 -55.69 -46.40 37.13
N SER A 163 -56.67 -46.94 36.38
CA SER A 163 -56.61 -46.98 34.92
C SER A 163 -56.61 -45.57 34.33
N ASN A 164 -57.48 -44.69 34.83
CA ASN A 164 -57.56 -43.29 34.40
C ASN A 164 -56.26 -42.53 34.72
N LEU A 165 -55.69 -42.74 35.90
CA LEU A 165 -54.42 -42.12 36.30
C LEU A 165 -53.24 -42.61 35.44
N LEU A 166 -53.25 -43.88 35.05
CA LEU A 166 -52.26 -44.46 34.15
C LEU A 166 -52.36 -43.84 32.74
N GLU A 167 -53.56 -43.59 32.26
CA GLU A 167 -53.79 -42.92 30.97
C GLU A 167 -53.31 -41.46 30.99
N ASP A 168 -53.63 -40.68 32.04
CA ASP A 168 -53.10 -39.31 32.22
C ASP A 168 -51.56 -39.30 32.28
N LEU A 169 -50.96 -40.24 33.01
CA LEU A 169 -49.50 -40.38 33.07
C LEU A 169 -48.89 -40.67 31.69
N LYS A 170 -49.52 -41.54 30.89
CA LYS A 170 -49.06 -41.82 29.52
C LYS A 170 -49.11 -40.58 28.64
N GLU A 171 -50.20 -39.81 28.70
CA GLU A 171 -50.33 -38.56 27.94
C GLU A 171 -49.25 -37.55 28.34
N ARG A 172 -49.00 -37.38 29.64
CA ARG A 172 -47.96 -36.50 30.17
C ARG A 172 -46.55 -36.93 29.75
N VAL A 173 -46.28 -38.24 29.72
CA VAL A 173 -45.01 -38.79 29.24
C VAL A 173 -44.82 -38.48 27.75
N ASN A 174 -45.84 -38.70 26.92
CA ASN A 174 -45.76 -38.39 25.49
C ASN A 174 -45.50 -36.90 25.24
N ASN A 175 -46.26 -36.01 25.90
CA ASN A 175 -46.05 -34.57 25.80
C ASN A 175 -44.63 -34.13 26.22
N THR A 176 -44.09 -34.76 27.26
CA THR A 176 -42.71 -34.51 27.70
C THR A 176 -41.70 -34.99 26.66
N ASN A 177 -41.96 -36.12 26.02
CA ASN A 177 -41.09 -36.66 24.96
C ASN A 177 -41.08 -35.75 23.73
N ASP A 178 -42.24 -35.27 23.28
CA ASP A 178 -42.37 -34.31 22.17
C ASP A 178 -41.58 -33.02 22.45
N LYS A 179 -41.66 -32.49 23.68
CA LYS A 179 -40.88 -31.33 24.10
C LYS A 179 -39.37 -31.59 24.11
N ASN A 180 -38.96 -32.81 24.47
CA ASN A 180 -37.54 -33.18 24.45
C ASN A 180 -37.02 -33.28 23.03
N GLU A 181 -37.80 -33.81 22.09
CA GLU A 181 -37.46 -33.82 20.66
C GLU A 181 -37.31 -32.40 20.11
N GLU A 182 -38.24 -31.50 20.43
CA GLU A 182 -38.13 -30.07 20.06
C GLU A 182 -36.87 -29.42 20.66
N LEU A 183 -36.53 -29.73 21.92
CA LEU A 183 -35.32 -29.22 22.55
C LEU A 183 -34.05 -29.75 21.87
N LEU A 184 -34.02 -31.02 21.47
CA LEU A 184 -32.88 -31.59 20.73
C LEU A 184 -32.68 -30.92 19.37
N GLU A 185 -33.77 -30.64 18.64
CA GLU A 185 -33.71 -29.89 17.39
C GLU A 185 -33.15 -28.47 17.62
N ARG A 186 -33.65 -27.77 18.65
CA ARG A 186 -33.15 -26.44 19.03
C ARG A 186 -31.67 -26.45 19.41
N ILE A 187 -31.20 -27.48 20.11
CA ILE A 187 -29.78 -27.66 20.45
C ILE A 187 -28.95 -27.83 19.17
N SER A 188 -29.39 -28.66 18.23
CA SER A 188 -28.69 -28.86 16.95
C SER A 188 -28.54 -27.54 16.17
N VAL A 189 -29.60 -26.72 16.11
CA VAL A 189 -29.55 -25.40 15.47
C VAL A 189 -28.58 -24.45 16.20
N LEU A 190 -28.50 -24.56 17.52
CA LEU A 190 -27.59 -23.78 18.35
C LEU A 190 -26.13 -24.17 18.09
N ASP A 191 -25.84 -25.46 17.97
CA ASP A 191 -24.51 -25.97 17.66
C ASP A 191 -24.03 -25.50 16.28
N GLU A 192 -24.92 -25.49 15.27
CA GLU A 192 -24.63 -24.94 13.95
C GLU A 192 -24.29 -23.45 14.02
N LYS A 193 -25.09 -22.66 14.74
CA LYS A 193 -24.81 -21.22 14.96
C LYS A 193 -23.51 -20.97 15.72
N ILE A 194 -23.15 -21.84 16.68
CA ILE A 194 -21.87 -21.75 17.38
C ILE A 194 -20.72 -22.03 16.41
N ALA A 195 -20.85 -23.02 15.52
CA ALA A 195 -19.86 -23.30 14.49
C ALA A 195 -19.69 -22.12 13.51
N GLU A 196 -20.80 -21.53 13.05
CA GLU A 196 -20.78 -20.29 12.24
C GLU A 196 -20.10 -19.13 12.97
N GLY A 197 -20.45 -18.91 14.24
CA GLY A 197 -19.86 -17.87 15.08
C GLY A 197 -18.34 -18.04 15.25
N ASN A 198 -17.87 -19.29 15.46
CA ASN A 198 -16.45 -19.60 15.52
C ASN A 198 -15.73 -19.35 14.17
N GLY A 199 -16.40 -19.62 13.04
CA GLY A 199 -15.92 -19.25 11.71
C GLY A 199 -15.71 -17.75 11.57
N LEU A 200 -16.72 -16.95 11.96
CA LEU A 200 -16.64 -15.49 11.95
C LEU A 200 -15.52 -14.94 12.85
N ILE A 201 -15.34 -15.51 14.04
CA ILE A 201 -14.24 -15.14 14.95
C ILE A 201 -12.88 -15.39 14.27
N THR A 202 -12.74 -16.50 13.54
CA THR A 202 -11.50 -16.85 12.85
C THR A 202 -11.21 -15.84 11.72
N SER A 203 -12.21 -15.54 10.88
CA SER A 203 -12.09 -14.52 9.83
C SER A 203 -11.81 -13.12 10.38
N ALA A 204 -12.42 -12.76 11.51
CA ALA A 204 -12.15 -11.49 12.18
C ALA A 204 -10.69 -11.42 12.68
N LYS A 205 -10.17 -12.50 13.27
CA LYS A 205 -8.75 -12.57 13.69
C LYS A 205 -7.79 -12.40 12.52
N GLU A 206 -8.07 -13.06 11.40
CA GLU A 206 -7.25 -12.94 10.18
C GLU A 206 -7.31 -11.52 9.61
N THR A 207 -8.50 -10.92 9.58
CA THR A 207 -8.67 -9.52 9.15
C THR A 207 -7.88 -8.55 10.04
N VAL A 208 -7.92 -8.75 11.37
CA VAL A 208 -7.15 -7.93 12.32
C VAL A 208 -5.64 -8.10 12.10
N ALA A 209 -5.16 -9.32 11.86
CA ALA A 209 -3.76 -9.58 11.56
C ALA A 209 -3.33 -8.86 10.28
N ASN A 210 -4.08 -9.01 9.19
CA ASN A 210 -3.81 -8.35 7.91
C ASN A 210 -3.87 -6.82 8.02
N THR A 211 -4.83 -6.29 8.79
CA THR A 211 -4.96 -4.83 9.01
C THR A 211 -3.76 -4.30 9.79
N ASN A 212 -3.25 -5.04 10.77
CA ASN A 212 -2.06 -4.65 11.52
C ASN A 212 -0.80 -4.69 10.65
N GLU A 213 -0.66 -5.68 9.76
CA GLU A 213 0.44 -5.72 8.79
C GLU A 213 0.40 -4.51 7.85
N GLN A 214 -0.77 -4.22 7.26
CA GLN A 214 -0.98 -3.02 6.44
C GLN A 214 -0.71 -1.71 7.19
N LEU A 215 -1.03 -1.65 8.49
CA LEU A 215 -0.74 -0.49 9.32
C LEU A 215 0.78 -0.29 9.50
N GLU A 216 1.55 -1.35 9.69
CA GLU A 216 3.01 -1.26 9.75
C GLU A 216 3.61 -0.84 8.40
N GLU A 217 3.16 -1.41 7.28
CA GLU A 217 3.57 -0.97 5.94
C GLU A 217 3.23 0.51 5.69
N ALA A 218 2.06 0.97 6.14
CA ALA A 218 1.66 2.37 6.04
C ALA A 218 2.54 3.29 6.91
N LYS A 219 2.96 2.85 8.11
CA LYS A 219 3.93 3.59 8.95
C LYS A 219 5.29 3.69 8.28
N GLU A 220 5.79 2.60 7.71
CA GLU A 220 7.04 2.61 6.95
C GLU A 220 6.96 3.56 5.76
N SER A 221 5.88 3.49 4.97
CA SER A 221 5.60 4.41 3.88
C SER A 221 5.52 5.87 4.34
N THR A 222 4.91 6.13 5.49
CA THR A 222 4.86 7.48 6.08
C THR A 222 6.27 7.98 6.44
N SER A 223 7.14 7.09 6.94
CA SER A 223 8.53 7.44 7.25
C SER A 223 9.34 7.77 6.00
N THR A 224 9.15 7.02 4.89
CA THR A 224 9.83 7.30 3.63
C THR A 224 9.31 8.58 2.98
N ILE A 225 8.01 8.88 3.09
CA ILE A 225 7.42 10.15 2.66
C ILE A 225 8.04 11.33 3.43
N LYS A 226 8.23 11.22 4.75
CA LYS A 226 8.91 12.28 5.53
C LYS A 226 10.35 12.51 5.06
N VAL A 227 11.11 11.43 4.81
CA VAL A 227 12.48 11.54 4.26
C VAL A 227 12.46 12.19 2.87
N PHE A 228 11.46 11.86 2.05
CA PHE A 228 11.27 12.50 0.74
C PHE A 228 10.94 14.00 0.88
N GLU A 229 10.05 14.37 1.80
CA GLU A 229 9.70 15.76 2.10
C GLU A 229 10.94 16.59 2.50
N GLU A 230 11.76 16.08 3.43
CA GLU A 230 13.02 16.74 3.83
C GLU A 230 13.99 16.92 2.64
N ASN A 231 14.05 15.94 1.73
CA ASN A 231 14.89 16.03 0.54
C ASN A 231 14.36 17.04 -0.49
N VAL A 232 13.05 17.15 -0.65
CA VAL A 232 12.42 18.17 -1.48
C VAL A 232 12.72 19.55 -0.92
N GLU A 233 12.58 19.76 0.39
CA GLU A 233 12.93 21.03 1.04
C GLU A 233 14.40 21.41 0.82
N LYS A 234 15.33 20.46 1.01
CA LYS A 234 16.76 20.68 0.71
C LYS A 234 17.00 21.07 -0.75
N ARG A 235 16.34 20.40 -1.70
CA ARG A 235 16.46 20.73 -3.13
C ARG A 235 15.87 22.08 -3.47
N GLN A 236 14.78 22.48 -2.83
CA GLN A 236 14.20 23.82 -2.99
C GLN A 236 15.18 24.90 -2.53
N ILE A 237 15.80 24.73 -1.35
CA ILE A 237 16.83 25.66 -0.84
C ILE A 237 18.02 25.75 -1.82
N GLN A 238 18.46 24.63 -2.39
CA GLN A 238 19.52 24.63 -3.41
C GLN A 238 19.11 25.35 -4.69
N ALA A 239 17.89 25.13 -5.18
CA ALA A 239 17.36 25.79 -6.36
C ALA A 239 17.28 27.31 -6.14
N ASP A 240 16.76 27.77 -5.00
CA ASP A 240 16.70 29.19 -4.65
C ASP A 240 18.11 29.82 -4.57
N SER A 241 19.10 29.08 -4.07
CA SER A 241 20.49 29.55 -4.06
C SER A 241 21.09 29.65 -5.46
N ILE A 242 20.77 28.72 -6.37
CA ILE A 242 21.21 28.78 -7.76
C ILE A 242 20.55 29.95 -8.48
N ASP A 243 19.25 30.18 -8.25
CA ASP A 243 18.52 31.30 -8.84
C ASP A 243 19.14 32.64 -8.43
N LYS A 244 19.42 32.84 -7.14
CA LYS A 244 20.13 34.04 -6.64
C LYS A 244 21.49 34.25 -7.31
N ARG A 245 22.31 33.19 -7.39
CA ARG A 245 23.63 33.27 -8.07
C ARG A 245 23.49 33.58 -9.56
N THR A 246 22.46 33.04 -10.21
CA THR A 246 22.20 33.30 -11.63
C THR A 246 21.80 34.75 -11.87
N GLN A 247 20.96 35.32 -11.01
CA GLN A 247 20.62 36.75 -11.05
C GLN A 247 21.86 37.64 -10.83
N GLU A 248 22.74 37.26 -9.89
CA GLU A 248 24.00 37.96 -9.66
C GLU A 248 24.93 37.90 -10.88
N TYR A 249 25.10 36.73 -11.50
CA TYR A 249 25.89 36.59 -12.72
C TYR A 249 25.32 37.40 -13.88
N ASN A 250 23.99 37.40 -14.08
CA ASN A 250 23.35 38.22 -15.11
C ASN A 250 23.64 39.71 -14.90
N THR A 251 23.53 40.19 -13.65
CA THR A 251 23.85 41.57 -13.29
C THR A 251 25.32 41.91 -13.59
N ASN A 252 26.24 41.00 -13.28
CA ASN A 252 27.66 41.16 -13.59
C ASN A 252 27.95 41.18 -15.10
N ILE A 253 27.27 40.33 -15.88
CA ILE A 253 27.38 40.32 -17.34
C ILE A 253 26.92 41.66 -17.92
N GLU A 254 25.78 42.20 -17.48
CA GLU A 254 25.30 43.52 -17.92
C GLU A 254 26.30 44.64 -17.61
N ASN A 255 26.94 44.58 -16.43
CA ASN A 255 27.98 45.55 -16.06
C ASN A 255 29.22 45.42 -16.96
N PHE A 256 29.69 44.20 -17.22
CA PHE A 256 30.83 43.97 -18.12
C PHE A 256 30.53 44.40 -19.57
N GLU A 257 29.30 44.21 -20.06
CA GLU A 257 28.91 44.70 -21.38
C GLU A 257 28.96 46.23 -21.46
N LYS A 258 28.45 46.93 -20.43
CA LYS A 258 28.55 48.40 -20.33
C LYS A 258 30.01 48.87 -20.30
N GLU A 259 30.86 48.22 -19.51
CA GLU A 259 32.30 48.56 -19.46
C GLU A 259 32.98 48.33 -20.81
N ARG A 260 32.69 47.21 -21.48
CA ARG A 260 33.24 46.89 -22.80
C ARG A 260 32.83 47.92 -23.84
N GLU A 261 31.58 48.37 -23.83
CA GLU A 261 31.08 49.40 -24.74
C GLU A 261 31.77 50.75 -24.53
N GLN A 262 31.97 51.15 -23.26
CA GLN A 262 32.71 52.37 -22.91
C GLN A 262 34.19 52.31 -23.35
N LEU A 263 34.86 51.18 -23.14
CA LEU A 263 36.24 50.98 -23.58
C LEU A 263 36.38 51.06 -25.10
N ASN A 264 35.45 50.45 -25.85
CA ASN A 264 35.46 50.47 -27.31
C ASN A 264 35.27 51.89 -27.86
N LYS A 265 34.43 52.70 -27.20
CA LYS A 265 34.25 54.12 -27.54
C LYS A 265 35.54 54.92 -27.31
N LYS A 266 36.21 54.74 -26.16
CA LYS A 266 37.51 55.39 -25.87
C LYS A 266 38.61 55.01 -26.87
N ALA A 267 38.65 53.75 -27.29
CA ALA A 267 39.63 53.28 -28.27
C ALA A 267 39.47 53.99 -29.63
N LYS A 268 38.23 54.12 -30.12
CA LYS A 268 37.94 54.83 -31.39
C LYS A 268 38.32 56.31 -31.34
N ASP A 269 38.01 57.01 -30.24
CA ASP A 269 38.34 58.42 -30.09
C ASP A 269 39.87 58.66 -30.11
N THR A 270 40.65 57.77 -29.49
CA THR A 270 42.11 57.88 -29.43
C THR A 270 42.76 57.70 -30.81
N ILE A 271 42.23 56.80 -31.65
CA ILE A 271 42.74 56.56 -33.01
C ILE A 271 42.51 57.81 -33.89
N ASN A 272 41.34 58.44 -33.81
CA ASN A 272 41.04 59.63 -34.60
C ASN A 272 41.93 60.82 -34.23
N GLN A 273 42.22 61.03 -32.94
CA GLN A 273 43.09 62.11 -32.48
C GLN A 273 44.54 61.95 -32.97
N ALA A 274 45.03 60.72 -33.14
CA ALA A 274 46.39 60.46 -33.63
C ALA A 274 46.56 60.78 -35.13
N LEU A 275 45.53 60.52 -35.96
CA LEU A 275 45.57 60.79 -37.40
C LEU A 275 45.61 62.29 -37.71
N THR A 276 44.80 63.09 -37.01
CA THR A 276 44.73 64.55 -37.24
C THR A 276 46.03 65.28 -36.85
N ALA A 277 46.80 64.75 -35.90
CA ALA A 277 48.08 65.31 -35.47
C ALA A 277 49.23 65.07 -36.46
N LEU A 278 49.14 64.03 -37.31
CA LEU A 278 50.20 63.66 -38.25
C LEU A 278 50.19 64.54 -39.51
N GLU A 279 49.02 64.88 -40.06
CA GLU A 279 48.88 65.71 -41.26
C GLU A 279 49.27 67.19 -41.02
N TYR A 280 49.01 67.71 -39.81
CA TYR A 280 49.27 69.12 -39.47
C TYR A 280 50.76 69.47 -39.27
N ASN A 281 51.62 68.50 -38.97
CA ASN A 281 53.04 68.74 -38.68
C ASN A 281 53.94 68.75 -39.93
N THR A 282 53.63 67.97 -40.95
CA THR A 282 54.48 67.82 -42.16
C THR A 282 54.37 69.01 -43.12
N ALA A 283 53.19 69.59 -43.28
CA ALA A 283 52.94 70.74 -44.16
C ALA A 283 53.55 72.07 -43.66
N ARG A 284 53.67 72.24 -42.33
CA ARG A 284 54.28 73.44 -41.71
C ARG A 284 55.81 73.45 -41.77
N GLY A 285 56.46 72.27 -41.78
CA GLY A 285 57.92 72.16 -41.76
C GLY A 285 58.62 72.62 -43.05
N LEU A 286 58.04 72.37 -44.22
CA LEU A 286 58.66 72.68 -45.52
C LEU A 286 58.63 74.18 -45.88
N SER A 287 57.54 74.89 -45.58
CA SER A 287 57.42 76.32 -45.90
C SER A 287 58.21 77.23 -44.95
N ALA A 288 58.39 76.80 -43.69
CA ALA A 288 59.18 77.52 -42.71
C ALA A 288 60.69 77.52 -43.05
N SER A 289 61.22 76.43 -43.64
CA SER A 289 62.63 76.35 -44.00
C SER A 289 63.01 77.28 -45.17
N PHE A 290 62.13 77.45 -46.16
CA PHE A 290 62.32 78.44 -47.24
C PHE A 290 62.22 79.89 -46.74
N GLN A 291 61.29 80.18 -45.83
CA GLN A 291 61.15 81.51 -45.24
C GLN A 291 62.39 81.90 -44.43
N THR A 292 62.99 80.95 -43.72
CA THR A 292 64.22 81.19 -42.94
C THR A 292 65.43 81.50 -43.84
N GLN A 293 65.52 80.90 -45.03
CA GLN A 293 66.59 81.21 -45.99
C GLN A 293 66.39 82.58 -46.66
N LEU A 294 65.15 82.97 -46.96
CA LEU A 294 64.82 84.31 -47.50
C LEU A 294 65.21 85.42 -46.52
N ASP A 295 64.78 85.32 -45.26
CA ASP A 295 65.08 86.33 -44.23
C ASP A 295 66.59 86.52 -44.02
N LYS A 296 67.37 85.45 -44.18
CA LYS A 296 68.83 85.50 -44.04
C LYS A 296 69.51 86.24 -45.18
N ILE A 297 68.99 86.14 -46.40
CA ILE A 297 69.54 86.82 -47.59
C ILE A 297 69.01 88.26 -47.68
N GLU A 298 67.76 88.52 -47.29
CA GLU A 298 67.18 89.86 -47.31
C GLU A 298 67.79 90.80 -46.25
N LYS A 299 68.22 90.25 -45.10
CA LYS A 299 69.03 90.98 -44.10
C LYS A 299 70.47 91.25 -44.53
N SER A 300 71.00 90.53 -45.52
CA SER A 300 72.29 90.87 -46.13
C SER A 300 72.06 92.08 -47.02
N ASN A 301 72.76 93.18 -46.76
CA ASN A 301 72.59 94.47 -47.45
C ASN A 301 73.03 94.41 -48.93
N TYR A 302 72.36 93.61 -49.77
CA TYR A 302 72.68 93.42 -51.19
C TYR A 302 72.66 94.74 -51.98
N LYS A 303 71.87 95.72 -51.51
CA LYS A 303 71.84 97.11 -52.02
C LYS A 303 73.20 97.83 -51.92
N GLN A 304 74.10 97.42 -51.03
CA GLN A 304 75.46 97.98 -50.94
C GLN A 304 76.30 97.70 -52.20
N TRP A 305 76.05 96.59 -52.91
CA TRP A 305 76.73 96.31 -54.18
C TRP A 305 76.29 97.25 -55.31
N LEU A 306 75.02 97.69 -55.31
CA LEU A 306 74.52 98.70 -56.24
C LEU A 306 75.16 100.07 -55.98
N LEU A 307 75.27 100.46 -54.70
CA LEU A 307 75.96 101.67 -54.27
C LEU A 307 77.45 101.64 -54.65
N GLY A 308 78.12 100.50 -54.45
CA GLY A 308 79.52 100.30 -54.84
C GLY A 308 79.75 100.47 -56.34
N ALA A 309 78.86 99.90 -57.18
CA ALA A 309 78.94 100.08 -58.63
C ALA A 309 78.80 101.55 -59.05
N GLY A 310 77.87 102.29 -58.43
CA GLY A 310 77.70 103.72 -58.68
C GLY A 310 78.92 104.56 -58.28
N PHE A 311 79.55 104.24 -57.16
CA PHE A 311 80.76 104.91 -56.70
C PHE A 311 81.94 104.72 -57.67
N PHE A 312 82.16 103.49 -58.16
CA PHE A 312 83.23 103.23 -59.13
C PHE A 312 83.01 103.94 -60.46
N LEU A 313 81.75 104.04 -60.92
CA LEU A 313 81.40 104.75 -62.15
C LEU A 313 81.68 106.26 -62.06
N LEU A 314 81.38 106.87 -60.91
CA LEU A 314 81.72 108.26 -60.62
C LEU A 314 83.23 108.49 -60.59
N LEU A 315 83.99 107.54 -60.01
CA LEU A 315 85.45 107.57 -60.02
C LEU A 315 86.01 107.52 -61.45
N THR A 316 85.47 106.67 -62.32
CA THR A 316 85.91 106.61 -63.73
C THR A 316 85.71 107.94 -64.43
N ILE A 317 84.54 108.56 -64.25
CA ILE A 317 84.22 109.86 -64.86
C ILE A 317 85.12 110.96 -64.29
N GLY A 318 85.34 110.96 -62.97
CA GLY A 318 86.22 111.91 -62.29
C GLY A 318 87.67 111.84 -62.78
N ILE A 319 88.21 110.62 -62.95
CA ILE A 319 89.56 110.41 -63.51
C ILE A 319 89.62 110.92 -64.96
N GLY A 320 88.58 110.68 -65.76
CA GLY A 320 88.50 111.18 -67.14
C GLY A 320 88.57 112.70 -67.22
N ILE A 321 87.78 113.40 -66.39
CA ILE A 321 87.80 114.86 -66.32
C ILE A 321 89.17 115.38 -65.84
N TRP A 322 89.77 114.71 -64.85
CA TRP A 322 91.09 115.06 -64.31
C TRP A 322 92.21 114.97 -65.33
N ILE A 323 92.12 114.01 -66.26
CA ILE A 323 93.08 113.83 -67.37
C ILE A 323 92.97 114.98 -68.37
N VAL A 324 91.76 115.47 -68.67
CA VAL A 324 91.54 116.52 -69.69
C VAL A 324 91.93 117.92 -69.19
N LEU A 325 91.70 118.23 -67.90
CA LEU A 325 92.00 119.56 -67.32
C LEU A 325 93.47 119.77 -66.93
N SER A 326 94.23 118.70 -66.69
CA SER A 326 95.67 118.79 -66.39
C SER A 326 96.45 118.98 -67.70
N GLY A 327 96.76 120.21 -68.08
CA GLY A 327 97.52 120.53 -69.30
C GLY A 327 98.82 119.73 -69.44
N HIS A 328 99.16 119.38 -70.69
CA HIS A 328 100.27 118.50 -71.04
C HIS A 328 101.64 119.08 -70.67
N THR A 329 102.19 118.67 -69.53
CA THR A 329 103.58 118.97 -69.16
C THR A 329 104.43 117.74 -68.86
N ASP A 330 103.87 116.52 -68.85
CA ASP A 330 104.66 115.30 -68.64
C ASP A 330 104.06 114.03 -69.26
N ILE A 331 104.82 113.34 -70.13
CA ILE A 331 104.38 112.12 -70.84
C ILE A 331 104.24 110.93 -69.87
N SER A 332 105.12 110.83 -68.87
CA SER A 332 105.11 109.78 -67.84
C SER A 332 103.83 109.82 -66.98
N GLY A 333 103.39 111.02 -66.58
CA GLY A 333 102.21 111.21 -65.73
C GLY A 333 100.88 110.90 -66.43
N THR A 334 100.83 110.95 -67.76
CA THR A 334 99.59 110.76 -68.53
C THR A 334 99.31 109.28 -68.82
N ILE A 335 100.36 108.48 -69.09
CA ILE A 335 100.25 107.02 -69.26
C ILE A 335 99.78 106.33 -67.97
N GLY A 336 100.30 106.74 -66.81
CA GLY A 336 99.89 106.17 -65.51
C GLY A 336 98.42 106.41 -65.17
N ARG A 337 97.83 107.50 -65.66
CA ARG A 337 96.41 107.85 -65.44
C ARG A 337 95.47 107.08 -66.36
N ILE A 338 95.83 106.88 -67.64
CA ILE A 338 95.05 106.08 -68.59
C ILE A 338 95.01 104.60 -68.16
N ALA A 339 96.11 104.09 -67.58
CA ALA A 339 96.18 102.72 -67.07
C ALA A 339 95.27 102.44 -65.86
N LEU A 340 94.79 103.48 -65.15
CA LEU A 340 93.92 103.34 -63.97
C LEU A 340 92.43 103.16 -64.33
N THR A 341 92.00 103.70 -65.48
CA THR A 341 90.61 103.66 -65.97
C THR A 341 90.02 102.23 -66.11
N PRO A 342 90.74 101.23 -66.66
CA PRO A 342 90.23 99.86 -66.77
C PRO A 342 89.88 99.23 -65.42
N PHE A 343 90.65 99.51 -64.37
CA PHE A 343 90.41 98.97 -63.03
C PHE A 343 89.09 99.45 -62.44
N THR A 344 88.75 100.73 -62.65
CA THR A 344 87.47 101.29 -62.18
C THR A 344 86.26 100.74 -62.94
N VAL A 345 86.39 100.47 -64.26
CA VAL A 345 85.32 99.87 -65.07
C VAL A 345 85.08 98.41 -64.67
N ILE A 346 86.14 97.63 -64.49
CA ILE A 346 86.02 96.23 -64.05
C ILE A 346 85.41 96.16 -62.64
N GLY A 347 85.80 97.06 -61.74
CA GLY A 347 85.21 97.18 -60.40
C GLY A 347 83.71 97.45 -60.44
N ALA A 348 83.24 98.33 -61.32
CA ALA A 348 81.81 98.62 -61.50
C ALA A 348 81.05 97.40 -62.05
N ILE A 349 81.58 96.71 -63.06
CA ILE A 349 80.97 95.52 -63.67
C ILE A 349 80.86 94.37 -62.65
N PHE A 350 81.91 94.13 -61.88
CA PHE A 350 81.92 93.09 -60.85
C PHE A 350 80.83 93.32 -59.80
N CYS A 351 80.68 94.55 -59.32
CA CYS A 351 79.66 94.90 -58.33
C CYS A 351 78.24 94.74 -58.89
N ALA A 352 78.00 95.12 -60.15
CA ALA A 352 76.71 94.94 -60.81
C ALA A 352 76.33 93.46 -60.99
N ASN A 353 77.30 92.62 -61.39
CA ASN A 353 77.07 91.18 -61.57
C ASN A 353 76.76 90.47 -60.25
N GLN A 354 77.41 90.83 -59.15
CA GLN A 354 77.09 90.26 -57.84
C GLN A 354 75.71 90.67 -57.34
N TYR A 355 75.30 91.90 -57.60
CA TYR A 355 73.95 92.38 -57.28
C TYR A 355 72.87 91.56 -58.02
N ILE A 356 73.03 91.37 -59.33
CA ILE A 356 72.08 90.58 -60.15
C ILE A 356 72.01 89.14 -59.65
N ARG A 357 73.16 88.52 -59.33
CA ARG A 357 73.20 87.14 -58.83
C ARG A 357 72.44 86.99 -57.51
N GLN A 358 72.65 87.91 -56.55
CA GLN A 358 71.94 87.85 -55.27
C GLN A 358 70.45 88.10 -55.43
N LYS A 359 70.04 89.03 -56.32
CA LYS A 359 68.62 89.31 -56.57
C LYS A 359 67.88 88.11 -57.17
N ASN A 360 68.48 87.44 -58.15
CA ASN A 360 67.87 86.24 -58.78
C ASN A 360 67.67 85.10 -57.78
N VAL A 361 68.60 84.93 -56.83
CA VAL A 361 68.47 83.92 -55.77
C VAL A 361 67.31 84.25 -54.81
N ILE A 362 67.13 85.52 -54.44
CA ILE A 362 66.00 85.95 -53.60
C ILE A 362 64.66 85.70 -54.32
N GLU A 363 64.55 86.08 -55.59
CA GLU A 363 63.34 85.86 -56.38
C GLU A 363 62.98 84.37 -56.45
N ASP A 364 63.96 83.48 -56.67
CA ASP A 364 63.73 82.04 -56.76
C ASP A 364 63.25 81.42 -55.43
N TYR A 365 63.86 81.79 -54.30
CA TYR A 365 63.39 81.31 -52.99
C TYR A 365 62.02 81.86 -52.62
N SER A 366 61.70 83.11 -52.98
CA SER A 366 60.39 83.71 -52.74
C SER A 366 59.29 82.96 -53.50
N TYR A 367 59.57 82.60 -54.75
CA TYR A 367 58.69 81.79 -55.59
C TYR A 367 58.46 80.39 -54.99
N LYS A 368 59.53 79.71 -54.54
CA LYS A 368 59.44 78.38 -53.91
C LYS A 368 58.68 78.40 -52.58
N MET A 369 58.84 79.45 -51.78
CA MET A 369 58.08 79.62 -50.54
C MET A 369 56.57 79.76 -50.81
N VAL A 370 56.20 80.57 -51.80
CA VAL A 370 54.80 80.75 -52.19
C VAL A 370 54.21 79.44 -52.71
N LEU A 371 54.95 78.70 -53.55
CA LEU A 371 54.57 77.36 -54.02
C LEU A 371 54.37 76.37 -52.86
N ALA A 372 55.28 76.31 -51.89
CA ALA A 372 55.15 75.41 -50.74
C ALA A 372 53.93 75.74 -49.85
N LYS A 373 53.60 77.04 -49.69
CA LYS A 373 52.39 77.45 -48.98
C LYS A 373 51.12 77.15 -49.78
N SER A 374 51.15 77.30 -51.10
CA SER A 374 50.00 77.01 -51.97
C SER A 374 49.71 75.52 -52.11
N ILE A 375 50.72 74.64 -52.06
CA ILE A 375 50.50 73.18 -52.07
C ILE A 375 49.49 72.77 -50.99
N VAL A 376 49.60 73.34 -49.78
CA VAL A 376 48.72 73.02 -48.64
C VAL A 376 47.29 73.55 -48.88
N GLY A 377 47.16 74.77 -49.38
CA GLY A 377 45.84 75.36 -49.67
C GLY A 377 45.13 74.70 -50.85
N PHE A 378 45.87 74.26 -51.87
CA PHE A 378 45.31 73.55 -53.03
C PHE A 378 45.12 72.06 -52.78
N SER A 379 45.92 71.40 -51.92
CA SER A 379 45.66 70.01 -51.56
C SER A 379 44.33 69.84 -50.85
N GLU A 380 43.94 70.82 -50.03
CA GLU A 380 42.65 70.81 -49.34
C GLU A 380 41.47 71.05 -50.28
N GLN A 381 41.64 71.82 -51.37
CA GLN A 381 40.59 72.04 -52.37
C GLN A 381 40.50 70.94 -53.44
N LEU A 382 41.63 70.31 -53.81
CA LEU A 382 41.67 69.22 -54.78
C LEU A 382 41.28 67.87 -54.14
N ASN A 383 41.43 67.72 -52.82
CA ASN A 383 41.04 66.52 -52.06
C ASN A 383 39.60 66.60 -51.52
N ASN A 384 38.63 66.99 -52.37
CA ASN A 384 37.20 66.96 -52.06
C ASN A 384 36.65 65.51 -51.99
N GLY A 385 37.24 64.67 -51.14
CA GLY A 385 36.66 63.38 -50.73
C GLY A 385 36.72 62.23 -51.73
N GLN A 386 37.50 62.32 -52.82
CA GLN A 386 37.83 61.18 -53.68
C GLN A 386 39.35 61.05 -53.84
N ASP A 387 39.91 60.05 -53.15
CA ASP A 387 41.35 59.81 -52.95
C ASP A 387 42.20 59.47 -54.22
N ASN A 388 41.68 59.66 -55.43
CA ASN A 388 42.39 59.27 -56.67
C ASN A 388 41.97 60.09 -57.90
N SER A 389 42.08 61.43 -57.86
CA SER A 389 42.17 62.18 -59.12
C SER A 389 43.61 62.13 -59.63
N ASP A 390 43.82 61.63 -60.84
CA ASP A 390 45.15 61.68 -61.49
C ASP A 390 45.68 63.11 -61.54
N GLU A 391 44.79 64.10 -61.59
CA GLU A 391 45.07 65.54 -61.50
C GLU A 391 45.73 65.96 -60.17
N TYR A 392 45.31 65.43 -59.01
CA TYR A 392 45.95 65.75 -57.71
C TYR A 392 47.38 65.19 -57.65
N LYS A 393 47.59 63.96 -58.13
CA LYS A 393 48.92 63.34 -58.19
C LYS A 393 49.83 64.06 -59.18
N GLU A 394 49.30 64.46 -60.34
CA GLU A 394 50.04 65.21 -61.35
C GLU A 394 50.41 66.62 -60.84
N TYR A 395 49.49 67.30 -60.15
CA TYR A 395 49.74 68.60 -59.52
C TYR A 395 50.84 68.53 -58.46
N ILE A 396 50.75 67.59 -57.51
CA ILE A 396 51.76 67.42 -56.45
C ILE A 396 53.13 67.02 -57.05
N LYS A 397 53.15 66.17 -58.08
CA LYS A 397 54.38 65.77 -58.77
C LYS A 397 55.02 66.94 -59.52
N MET A 398 54.23 67.77 -60.20
CA MET A 398 54.71 68.98 -60.87
C MET A 398 55.26 69.98 -59.85
N ALA A 399 54.54 70.22 -58.75
CA ALA A 399 54.97 71.14 -57.70
C ALA A 399 56.25 70.68 -56.99
N LEU A 400 56.40 69.37 -56.69
CA LEU A 400 57.66 68.82 -56.17
C LEU A 400 58.80 68.95 -57.18
N SER A 401 58.55 68.66 -58.47
CA SER A 401 59.59 68.74 -59.50
C SER A 401 60.15 70.15 -59.67
N GLU A 402 59.31 71.17 -59.48
CA GLU A 402 59.69 72.58 -59.60
C GLU A 402 60.44 73.09 -58.35
N ILE A 403 60.07 72.61 -57.15
CA ILE A 403 60.78 72.93 -55.90
C ILE A 403 62.23 72.38 -55.91
N HIS A 404 62.46 71.24 -56.58
CA HIS A 404 63.77 70.58 -56.62
C HIS A 404 64.75 71.11 -57.69
N GLN A 405 64.40 72.12 -58.51
CA GLN A 405 65.32 72.67 -59.52
C GLN A 405 66.32 73.71 -58.96
N ASP A 406 67.50 73.82 -59.59
CA ASP A 406 68.64 74.68 -59.17
C ASP A 406 68.33 76.19 -59.31
N PRO A 407 68.59 77.02 -58.27
CA PRO A 407 68.33 78.46 -58.27
C PRO A 407 69.13 79.31 -59.28
N LEU A 408 70.20 78.82 -59.91
CA LEU A 408 71.06 79.63 -60.81
C LEU A 408 70.84 79.43 -62.32
N ARG A 409 69.66 78.94 -62.73
CA ARG A 409 69.34 78.68 -64.15
C ARG A 409 69.04 79.98 -64.95
N LYS A 410 69.60 80.10 -66.17
CA LYS A 410 69.18 81.11 -67.17
C LYS A 410 67.76 80.80 -67.65
N ARG A 411 66.80 81.70 -67.37
CA ARG A 411 65.39 81.55 -67.79
C ARG A 411 65.19 82.12 -69.21
N SER A 412 64.77 81.24 -70.12
CA SER A 412 64.20 81.46 -71.48
C SER A 412 65.11 81.64 -72.71
N LYS A 413 64.62 81.10 -73.83
CA LYS A 413 65.15 81.15 -75.21
C LYS A 413 64.81 82.49 -75.88
N SER A 414 65.82 83.26 -76.27
CA SER A 414 65.88 84.06 -77.52
C SER A 414 67.24 84.77 -77.58
N ASP A 415 68.02 84.52 -78.63
CA ASP A 415 69.31 85.15 -78.93
C ASP A 415 69.19 86.68 -79.04
N LYS A 416 70.02 87.40 -78.26
CA LYS A 416 70.92 88.50 -78.70
C LYS A 416 71.56 89.17 -77.47
N ASP A 417 72.89 89.16 -77.48
CA ASP A 417 73.85 90.00 -76.73
C ASP A 417 73.82 90.01 -75.19
N VAL A 418 74.94 89.60 -74.61
CA VAL A 418 75.91 90.41 -73.83
C VAL A 418 76.79 89.40 -73.04
N ASP A 419 77.78 88.81 -73.72
CA ASP A 419 79.10 88.57 -73.10
C ASP A 419 80.20 88.41 -74.17
N GLY A 420 80.05 89.14 -75.28
CA GLY A 420 81.14 89.48 -76.21
C GLY A 420 81.86 90.78 -75.81
N GLY A 421 81.42 91.45 -74.74
CA GLY A 421 81.91 92.79 -74.36
C GLY A 421 83.30 92.82 -73.72
N ILE A 422 83.75 91.70 -73.13
CA ILE A 422 85.07 91.65 -72.47
C ILE A 422 86.19 91.54 -73.50
N LYS A 423 86.02 90.74 -74.56
CA LYS A 423 87.05 90.60 -75.61
C LYS A 423 87.17 91.86 -76.47
N SER A 424 86.07 92.48 -76.91
CA SER A 424 86.19 93.68 -77.76
C SER A 424 86.71 94.90 -76.99
N GLY A 425 86.36 95.04 -75.70
CA GLY A 425 86.86 96.12 -74.85
C GLY A 425 88.36 96.00 -74.60
N ILE A 426 88.83 94.81 -74.22
CA ILE A 426 90.25 94.55 -73.93
C ILE A 426 91.09 94.62 -75.22
N ASP A 427 90.63 94.03 -76.33
CA ASP A 427 91.35 94.07 -77.60
C ASP A 427 91.42 95.50 -78.17
N SER A 428 90.39 96.33 -77.99
CA SER A 428 90.43 97.74 -78.42
C SER A 428 91.40 98.59 -77.58
N VAL A 429 91.52 98.29 -76.28
CA VAL A 429 92.45 98.98 -75.36
C VAL A 429 93.89 98.51 -75.60
N ILE A 430 94.10 97.24 -75.94
CA ILE A 430 95.43 96.71 -76.31
C ILE A 430 95.88 97.25 -77.68
N ASP A 431 94.99 97.33 -78.68
CA ASP A 431 95.33 97.82 -80.02
C ASP A 431 95.58 99.35 -80.03
N THR A 432 94.85 100.13 -79.22
CA THR A 432 95.12 101.57 -79.01
C THR A 432 96.41 101.79 -78.22
N ALA A 433 96.70 100.99 -77.20
CA ALA A 433 97.97 101.05 -76.48
C ALA A 433 99.17 100.67 -77.38
N GLN A 434 99.04 99.66 -78.25
CA GLN A 434 100.10 99.28 -79.21
C GLN A 434 100.31 100.34 -80.32
N LYS A 435 99.25 100.97 -80.85
CA LYS A 435 99.37 102.07 -81.81
C LYS A 435 100.04 103.32 -81.21
N ILE A 436 99.74 103.65 -79.95
CA ILE A 436 100.39 104.78 -79.26
C ILE A 436 101.89 104.51 -79.03
N VAL A 437 102.28 103.28 -78.68
CA VAL A 437 103.70 102.89 -78.55
C VAL A 437 104.43 102.90 -79.90
N GLY A 438 103.77 102.52 -81.00
CA GLY A 438 104.33 102.56 -82.36
C GLY A 438 104.57 103.98 -82.90
N LEU A 439 103.71 104.95 -82.57
CA LEU A 439 103.86 106.36 -82.99
C LEU A 439 105.03 107.09 -82.32
N THR A 440 105.50 106.61 -81.16
CA THR A 440 106.70 107.11 -80.48
C THR A 440 108.04 106.57 -81.03
N LYS A 441 108.05 105.62 -81.98
CA LYS A 441 109.30 105.07 -82.56
C LYS A 441 109.72 105.66 -83.92
N ASN A 442 108.96 106.59 -84.50
CA ASN A 442 109.31 107.27 -85.76
C ASN A 442 109.40 108.81 -85.61
N LYS A 443 110.14 109.26 -84.59
CA LYS A 443 110.89 110.51 -84.63
C LYS A 443 112.11 110.44 -83.71
#